data_AF-A0AAV0QN77-F1
#
_entry.id   AF-A0AAV0QN77-F1
#
_cell.length_a   1.000
_cell.length_b   1.000
_cell.length_c   1.000
_cell.angle_alpha   90.00
_cell.angle_beta   90.00
_cell.angle_gamma   90.00
#
_symmetry.space_group_name_H-M   'P 1'
#
loop_
_entity.id
_entity.type
_entity.pdbx_description
1 polymer ?
#
loop_
_entity_poly.entity_id
_entity_poly.type
_entity_poly.pdbx_seq_one_letter_code
_entity_poly.pdbx_strand_id
1 'polypeptide(L)'
;MAYYQLLLLLFPISITVLAVIIASRFLAAPSSSKKPLPPGPKPWPIIGNLPHMGRKPHISFRNLSNIYGPLISLRLGSQLLVVVSSPAAAAEVLKTHDRLFSGRYVPRALPYDTAELDRKAVVWATNCNDQWKAFRTMFRNEIFSAKAIESQAAVREKKVAEMVEFFGGNLGESVCIREVVFATIFDMLSNLMFSRDFIGFERNETANRLKSLIQRLIELGVSPNLADFFPVMKNLDPQGLRREATRRCNELYSLWQRDVKERRERGGERERSDDTKDFLDILLENGLDDDQVSVFFF
;
A
#
# COMPACT_ATOMS: atom_id res chain seq x y z
N MET A 1 32.05 33.26 12.50
CA MET A 1 31.49 33.96 13.68
C MET A 1 29.96 34.02 13.65
N ALA A 2 29.31 34.52 12.60
CA ALA A 2 27.84 34.67 12.54
C ALA A 2 27.04 33.35 12.69
N TYR A 3 27.51 32.23 12.13
CA TYR A 3 26.84 30.92 12.23
C TYR A 3 26.79 30.38 13.67
N TYR A 4 27.89 30.52 14.43
CA TYR A 4 27.96 30.09 15.82
C TYR A 4 27.08 30.95 16.74
N GLN A 5 26.96 32.25 16.46
CA GLN A 5 26.05 33.14 17.18
C GLN A 5 24.58 32.80 16.89
N LEU A 6 24.24 32.42 15.67
CA LEU A 6 22.89 31.95 15.32
C LEU A 6 22.54 30.63 16.02
N LEU A 7 23.47 29.67 16.06
CA LEU A 7 23.30 28.40 16.78
C LEU A 7 23.14 28.59 18.29
N LEU A 8 23.94 29.49 18.89
CA LEU A 8 23.85 29.84 20.31
C LEU A 8 22.52 30.49 20.68
N LEU A 9 21.86 31.19 19.76
CA LEU A 9 20.53 31.78 19.97
C LEU A 9 19.40 30.76 19.74
N LEU A 10 19.55 29.84 18.78
CA LEU A 10 18.53 28.83 18.48
C LEU A 10 18.44 27.73 19.55
N PHE A 11 19.56 27.39 20.20
CA PHE A 11 19.61 26.37 21.25
C PHE A 11 18.69 26.67 22.46
N PRO A 12 18.75 27.84 23.13
CA PRO A 12 17.86 28.16 24.25
C PRO A 12 16.40 28.33 23.81
N ILE A 13 16.15 28.78 22.58
CA ILE A 13 14.78 28.85 22.03
C ILE A 13 14.21 27.43 21.85
N SER A 14 15.01 26.49 21.33
CA SER A 14 14.58 25.11 21.18
C SER A 14 14.28 24.44 22.53
N ILE A 15 15.08 24.73 23.56
CA ILE A 15 14.90 24.21 24.92
C ILE A 15 13.65 24.82 25.58
N THR A 16 13.43 26.12 25.43
CA THR A 16 12.26 26.79 26.00
C THR A 16 10.96 26.34 25.31
N VAL A 17 10.96 26.20 23.99
CA VAL A 17 9.83 25.62 23.24
C VAL A 17 9.55 24.18 23.69
N LEU A 18 10.59 23.36 23.84
CA LEU A 18 10.44 21.99 24.33
C LEU A 18 9.90 21.95 25.76
N ALA A 19 10.40 22.81 26.65
CA ALA A 19 9.94 22.92 28.04
C ALA A 19 8.49 23.39 28.13
N VAL A 20 8.07 24.35 27.32
CA VAL A 20 6.67 24.82 27.25
C VAL A 20 5.73 23.73 26.71
N ILE A 21 6.16 22.97 25.70
CA ILE A 21 5.40 21.82 25.18
C ILE A 21 5.25 20.74 26.26
N ILE A 22 6.31 20.47 27.03
CA ILE A 22 6.27 19.50 28.12
C ILE A 22 5.34 19.99 29.25
N ALA A 23 5.52 21.23 29.70
CA ALA A 23 4.74 21.84 30.78
C ALA A 23 3.25 21.94 30.43
N SER A 24 2.90 22.38 29.22
CA SER A 24 1.51 22.46 28.76
C SER A 24 0.82 21.09 28.72
N ARG A 25 1.55 20.00 28.51
CA ARG A 25 1.02 18.63 28.55
C ARG A 25 0.86 18.07 29.95
N PHE A 26 1.68 18.53 30.91
CA PHE A 26 1.51 18.21 32.33
C PHE A 26 0.41 19.05 32.99
N LEU A 27 0.19 20.29 32.51
CA LEU A 27 -0.86 21.20 32.98
C LEU A 27 -2.22 20.94 32.31
N ALA A 28 -2.26 20.21 31.20
CA ALA A 28 -3.50 19.74 30.61
C ALA A 28 -4.18 18.75 31.58
N ALA A 29 -5.24 19.20 32.24
CA ALA A 29 -6.05 18.39 33.13
C ALA A 29 -6.47 17.08 32.45
N PRO A 30 -6.50 15.93 33.17
CA PRO A 30 -7.01 14.70 32.60
C PRO A 30 -8.49 14.91 32.28
N SER A 31 -8.83 15.03 30.99
CA SER A 31 -10.23 15.15 30.60
C SER A 31 -10.98 13.90 31.07
N SER A 32 -12.05 14.14 31.82
CA SER A 32 -12.93 13.13 32.39
C SER A 32 -13.63 12.35 31.28
N SER A 33 -13.82 11.04 31.50
CA SER A 33 -14.39 10.03 30.60
C SER A 33 -13.45 9.54 29.49
N LYS A 34 -12.35 8.87 29.89
CA LYS A 34 -11.65 7.96 28.98
C LYS A 34 -12.40 6.64 29.00
N LYS A 35 -13.12 6.33 27.91
CA LYS A 35 -13.53 4.94 27.65
C LYS A 35 -12.30 4.05 27.85
N PRO A 36 -12.42 2.90 28.53
CA PRO A 36 -11.27 2.05 28.80
C PRO A 36 -10.67 1.61 27.47
N LEU A 37 -9.42 2.00 27.22
CA LEU A 37 -8.65 1.50 26.10
C LEU A 37 -8.08 0.12 26.48
N PRO A 38 -7.83 -0.77 25.51
CA PRO A 38 -7.06 -1.98 25.76
C PRO A 38 -5.73 -1.67 26.45
N PRO A 39 -5.18 -2.60 27.25
CA PRO A 39 -3.91 -2.42 27.95
C PRO A 39 -2.74 -2.21 26.97
N GLY A 40 -1.61 -1.74 27.46
CA GLY A 40 -0.42 -1.57 26.63
C GLY A 40 0.72 -0.86 27.35
N PRO A 41 1.92 -0.85 26.76
CA PRO A 41 3.06 -0.16 27.33
C PRO A 41 2.78 1.34 27.47
N LYS A 42 3.19 1.92 28.60
CA LYS A 42 3.01 3.36 28.87
C LYS A 42 3.71 4.18 27.77
N PRO A 43 2.98 5.06 27.06
CA PRO A 43 3.56 5.84 25.98
C PRO A 43 4.53 6.90 26.52
N TRP A 44 5.64 7.10 25.82
CA TRP A 44 6.59 8.17 26.15
C TRP A 44 6.03 9.53 25.71
N PRO A 45 6.47 10.64 26.34
CA PRO A 45 6.10 11.98 25.88
C PRO A 45 6.44 12.17 24.41
N ILE A 46 5.54 12.84 23.66
CA ILE A 46 5.67 13.21 22.24
C ILE A 46 5.69 12.02 21.27
N ILE A 47 6.65 11.10 21.39
CA ILE A 47 6.88 9.99 20.45
C ILE A 47 6.02 8.75 20.75
N GLY A 48 5.40 8.68 21.92
CA GLY A 48 4.55 7.57 22.33
C GLY A 48 5.31 6.25 22.43
N ASN A 49 4.81 5.21 21.77
CA ASN A 49 5.36 3.87 21.71
C ASN A 49 6.17 3.60 20.43
N LEU A 50 6.53 4.62 19.63
CA LEU A 50 7.42 4.44 18.47
C LEU A 50 8.70 3.64 18.80
N PRO A 51 9.40 3.88 19.94
CA PRO A 51 10.58 3.07 20.31
C PRO A 51 10.27 1.58 20.52
N HIS A 52 9.03 1.23 20.88
CA HIS A 52 8.61 -0.15 21.12
C HIS A 52 8.36 -0.91 19.81
N MET A 53 8.25 -0.25 18.66
CA MET A 53 8.06 -0.93 17.37
C MET A 53 9.30 -1.74 16.96
N GLY A 54 10.51 -1.26 17.30
CA GLY A 54 11.76 -1.85 16.84
C GLY A 54 11.85 -1.93 15.30
N ARG A 55 12.77 -2.74 14.79
CA ARG A 55 12.96 -2.92 13.33
C ARG A 55 11.92 -3.84 12.68
N LYS A 56 11.28 -4.71 13.47
CA LYS A 56 10.27 -5.67 13.01
C LYS A 56 8.99 -5.50 13.82
N PRO A 57 8.14 -4.51 13.48
CA PRO A 57 6.97 -4.14 14.29
C PRO A 57 6.05 -5.32 14.59
N HIS A 58 5.82 -6.21 13.63
CA HIS A 58 5.01 -7.41 13.81
C HIS A 58 5.54 -8.36 14.90
N ILE A 59 6.87 -8.50 15.06
CA ILE A 59 7.47 -9.30 16.14
C ILE A 59 7.34 -8.58 17.47
N SER A 60 7.64 -7.29 17.50
CA SER A 60 7.55 -6.48 18.72
C SER A 60 6.11 -6.44 19.25
N PHE A 61 5.12 -6.30 18.37
CA PHE A 61 3.70 -6.31 18.72
C PHE A 61 3.25 -7.67 19.24
N ARG A 62 3.70 -8.78 18.63
CA ARG A 62 3.47 -10.12 19.18
C ARG A 62 4.01 -10.24 20.60
N ASN A 63 5.24 -9.81 20.84
CA ASN A 63 5.86 -9.87 22.17
C ASN A 63 5.09 -9.01 23.18
N LEU A 64 4.64 -7.82 22.79
CA LEU A 64 3.77 -6.99 23.63
C LEU A 64 2.43 -7.67 23.90
N SER A 65 1.82 -8.33 22.91
CA SER A 65 0.55 -9.05 23.11
C SER A 65 0.68 -10.23 24.08
N ASN A 66 1.85 -10.88 24.15
CA ASN A 66 2.12 -11.91 25.17
C ASN A 66 2.17 -11.35 26.60
N ILE A 67 2.46 -10.05 26.76
CA ILE A 67 2.57 -9.38 28.06
C ILE A 67 1.23 -8.75 28.47
N TYR A 68 0.59 -8.03 27.54
CA TYR A 68 -0.59 -7.21 27.81
C TYR A 68 -1.91 -7.87 27.41
N GLY A 69 -1.86 -8.95 26.64
CA GLY A 69 -3.04 -9.68 26.17
C GLY A 69 -3.34 -9.47 24.68
N PRO A 70 -4.45 -10.06 24.19
CA PRO A 70 -4.76 -10.19 22.76
C PRO A 70 -5.20 -8.88 22.08
N LEU A 71 -5.51 -7.85 22.85
CA LEU A 71 -5.83 -6.50 22.39
C LEU A 71 -4.93 -5.53 23.12
N ILE A 72 -4.09 -4.81 22.39
CA ILE A 72 -3.18 -3.83 22.97
C ILE A 72 -3.34 -2.45 22.35
N SER A 73 -3.15 -1.41 23.15
CA SER A 73 -3.12 -0.02 22.68
C SER A 73 -1.70 0.53 22.65
N LEU A 74 -1.36 1.18 21.53
CA LEU A 74 -0.09 1.86 21.30
C LEU A 74 -0.35 3.28 20.80
N ARG A 75 0.49 4.23 21.20
CA ARG A 75 0.48 5.60 20.66
C ARG A 75 1.65 5.76 19.71
N LEU A 76 1.44 5.87 18.40
CA LEU A 76 2.52 6.12 17.44
C LEU A 76 2.62 7.62 17.18
N GLY A 77 3.50 8.30 17.91
CA GLY A 77 3.45 9.76 18.01
C GLY A 77 2.12 10.21 18.61
N SER A 78 1.30 10.88 17.80
CA SER A 78 -0.04 11.34 18.17
C SER A 78 -1.17 10.37 17.79
N GLN A 79 -0.90 9.35 16.99
CA GLN A 79 -1.89 8.37 16.52
C GLN A 79 -2.13 7.27 17.54
N LEU A 80 -3.38 6.84 17.72
CA LEU A 80 -3.72 5.64 18.48
C LEU A 80 -3.76 4.45 17.52
N LEU A 81 -3.01 3.40 17.84
CA LEU A 81 -3.05 2.11 17.19
C LEU A 81 -3.55 1.07 18.19
N VAL A 82 -4.56 0.30 17.80
CA VAL A 82 -4.97 -0.90 18.53
C VAL A 82 -4.51 -2.11 17.74
N VAL A 83 -3.75 -2.99 18.37
CA VAL A 83 -3.27 -4.23 17.75
C VAL A 83 -4.11 -5.40 18.24
N VAL A 84 -4.56 -6.21 17.29
CA VAL A 84 -5.36 -7.42 17.51
C VAL A 84 -4.47 -8.63 17.26
N SER A 85 -4.35 -9.54 18.23
CA SER A 85 -3.35 -10.63 18.21
C SER A 85 -3.91 -11.99 18.64
N SER A 86 -5.22 -12.20 18.51
CA SER A 86 -5.84 -13.53 18.66
C SER A 86 -6.95 -13.77 17.64
N PRO A 87 -7.26 -15.03 17.29
CA PRO A 87 -8.36 -15.35 16.40
C PRO A 87 -9.73 -14.85 16.90
N ALA A 88 -10.00 -14.99 18.20
CA ALA A 88 -11.25 -14.52 18.80
C ALA A 88 -11.41 -13.00 18.67
N ALA A 89 -10.37 -12.24 19.04
CA ALA A 89 -10.41 -10.78 18.92
C ALA A 89 -10.46 -10.32 17.44
N ALA A 90 -9.81 -11.05 16.53
CA ALA A 90 -9.90 -10.78 15.10
C ALA A 90 -11.31 -11.05 14.55
N ALA A 91 -12.00 -12.08 15.02
CA ALA A 91 -13.38 -12.35 14.65
C ALA A 91 -14.32 -11.22 15.11
N GLU A 92 -14.13 -10.69 16.32
CA GLU A 92 -14.91 -9.54 16.79
C GLU A 92 -14.73 -8.31 15.89
N VAL A 93 -13.50 -8.00 15.49
CA VAL A 93 -13.19 -6.82 14.67
C VAL A 93 -13.59 -7.00 13.19
N LEU A 94 -13.26 -8.15 12.60
CA LEU A 94 -13.37 -8.38 11.16
C LEU A 94 -14.65 -9.13 10.74
N LYS A 95 -15.45 -9.62 11.68
CA LYS A 95 -16.74 -10.27 11.40
C LYS A 95 -17.90 -9.65 12.19
N THR A 96 -17.82 -9.62 13.52
CA THR A 96 -18.94 -9.12 14.36
C THR A 96 -19.17 -7.63 14.16
N HIS A 97 -18.08 -6.85 14.08
CA HIS A 97 -18.09 -5.40 13.93
C HIS A 97 -17.44 -4.94 12.63
N ASP A 98 -17.46 -5.78 11.59
CA ASP A 98 -16.79 -5.57 10.31
C ASP A 98 -17.10 -4.19 9.70
N ARG A 99 -18.36 -3.75 9.76
CA ARG A 99 -18.81 -2.47 9.23
C ARG A 99 -18.19 -1.26 9.94
N LEU A 100 -17.92 -1.38 11.25
CA LEU A 100 -17.32 -0.30 12.04
C LEU A 100 -15.81 -0.20 11.78
N PHE A 101 -15.17 -1.32 11.47
CA PHE A 101 -13.72 -1.42 11.27
C PHE A 101 -13.29 -1.61 9.81
N SER A 102 -14.22 -1.43 8.86
CA SER A 102 -13.93 -1.56 7.44
C SER A 102 -13.15 -0.37 6.86
N GLY A 103 -13.05 0.73 7.63
CA GLY A 103 -12.30 1.92 7.24
C GLY A 103 -10.80 1.65 7.18
N ARG A 104 -10.10 2.35 6.27
CA ARG A 104 -8.67 2.16 6.05
C ARG A 104 -7.86 3.39 6.42
N TYR A 105 -6.71 3.15 7.04
CA TYR A 105 -5.68 4.16 7.18
C TYR A 105 -4.95 4.34 5.85
N VAL A 106 -4.77 5.58 5.41
CA VAL A 106 -4.06 5.92 4.17
C VAL A 106 -2.69 6.52 4.54
N PRO A 107 -1.57 5.87 4.20
CA PRO A 107 -0.23 6.42 4.40
C PRO A 107 -0.08 7.76 3.70
N ARG A 108 0.51 8.75 4.37
CA ARG A 108 0.75 10.10 3.84
C ARG A 108 1.71 10.13 2.67
N ALA A 109 2.47 9.05 2.46
CA ALA A 109 3.32 8.87 1.29
C ALA A 109 2.49 8.69 0.00
N LEU A 110 1.23 8.25 0.08
CA LEU A 110 0.39 8.13 -1.10
C LEU A 110 0.06 9.52 -1.66
N PRO A 111 0.15 9.71 -2.98
CA PRO A 111 0.04 11.03 -3.60
C PRO A 111 -1.40 11.51 -3.79
N TYR A 112 -2.38 10.83 -3.20
CA TYR A 112 -3.81 11.09 -3.38
C TYR A 112 -4.45 11.64 -2.11
N ASP A 113 -5.50 12.44 -2.27
CA ASP A 113 -6.39 12.75 -1.16
C ASP A 113 -7.44 11.64 -0.94
N THR A 114 -8.18 11.74 0.16
CA THR A 114 -9.17 10.73 0.55
C THR A 114 -10.35 10.66 -0.42
N ALA A 115 -10.78 11.78 -1.00
CA ALA A 115 -11.90 11.82 -1.94
C ALA A 115 -11.51 11.21 -3.30
N GLU A 116 -10.27 11.40 -3.73
CA GLU A 116 -9.72 10.73 -4.89
C GLU A 116 -9.65 9.22 -4.69
N LEU A 117 -9.12 8.75 -3.55
CA LEU A 117 -9.03 7.33 -3.26
C LEU A 117 -10.40 6.66 -3.17
N ASP A 118 -11.38 7.30 -2.54
CA ASP A 118 -12.75 6.78 -2.45
C ASP A 118 -13.45 6.65 -3.81
N ARG A 119 -13.00 7.40 -4.83
CA ARG A 119 -13.53 7.32 -6.20
C ARG A 119 -12.76 6.35 -7.11
N LYS A 120 -11.47 6.16 -6.85
CA LYS A 120 -10.54 5.53 -7.82
C LYS A 120 -9.90 4.23 -7.31
N ALA A 121 -9.73 4.06 -6.00
CA ALA A 121 -8.92 2.98 -5.45
C ALA A 121 -9.76 1.87 -4.79
N VAL A 122 -9.27 0.62 -4.86
CA VAL A 122 -9.85 -0.50 -4.09
C VAL A 122 -9.11 -0.74 -2.79
N VAL A 123 -7.77 -0.72 -2.83
CA VAL A 123 -6.91 -1.03 -1.68
C VAL A 123 -6.93 0.09 -0.65
N TRP A 124 -6.95 1.35 -1.08
CA TRP A 124 -6.82 2.52 -0.21
C TRP A 124 -8.09 3.37 -0.08
N ALA A 125 -9.22 2.91 -0.61
CA ALA A 125 -10.51 3.53 -0.30
C ALA A 125 -10.72 3.55 1.22
N THR A 126 -11.03 4.72 1.74
CA THR A 126 -11.20 5.00 3.16
C THR A 126 -12.53 4.48 3.70
N ASN A 127 -13.53 4.33 2.82
CA ASN A 127 -14.87 3.87 3.15
C ASN A 127 -15.36 2.76 2.22
N CYS A 128 -16.25 1.90 2.72
CA CYS A 128 -17.00 0.93 1.90
C CYS A 128 -18.20 1.59 1.22
N ASN A 129 -17.93 2.60 0.38
CA ASN A 129 -18.93 3.27 -0.43
C ASN A 129 -19.37 2.39 -1.63
N ASP A 130 -20.36 2.85 -2.39
CA ASP A 130 -20.92 2.06 -3.50
C ASP A 130 -19.92 1.88 -4.65
N GLN A 131 -19.02 2.84 -4.87
CA GLN A 131 -17.92 2.71 -5.84
C GLN A 131 -16.99 1.56 -5.46
N TRP A 132 -16.56 1.49 -4.20
CA TRP A 132 -15.71 0.41 -3.70
C TRP A 132 -16.40 -0.96 -3.83
N LYS A 133 -17.72 -1.03 -3.55
CA LYS A 133 -18.50 -2.26 -3.74
C LYS A 133 -18.61 -2.65 -5.22
N ALA A 134 -18.78 -1.69 -6.12
CA ALA A 134 -18.82 -1.92 -7.56
C ALA A 134 -17.49 -2.50 -8.04
N PHE A 135 -16.36 -1.89 -7.68
CA PHE A 135 -15.03 -2.40 -8.01
C PHE A 135 -14.76 -3.79 -7.40
N ARG A 136 -15.15 -4.03 -6.14
CA ARG A 136 -15.04 -5.36 -5.51
C ARG A 136 -15.88 -6.41 -6.23
N THR A 137 -17.06 -6.03 -6.70
CA THR A 137 -17.96 -6.91 -7.46
C THR A 137 -17.35 -7.26 -8.82
N MET A 138 -16.77 -6.27 -9.51
CA MET A 138 -16.04 -6.47 -10.75
C MET A 138 -14.86 -7.44 -10.56
N PHE A 139 -13.97 -7.20 -9.61
CA PHE A 139 -12.88 -8.14 -9.29
C PHE A 139 -13.38 -9.55 -9.03
N ARG A 140 -14.46 -9.70 -8.23
CA ARG A 140 -15.03 -11.01 -7.91
C ARG A 140 -15.56 -11.73 -9.16
N ASN A 141 -16.21 -11.03 -10.06
CA ASN A 141 -16.86 -11.64 -11.22
C ASN A 141 -15.85 -11.93 -12.34
N GLU A 142 -14.94 -10.99 -12.57
CA GLU A 142 -14.11 -10.95 -13.78
C GLU A 142 -12.72 -11.56 -13.59
N ILE A 143 -12.20 -11.56 -12.35
CA ILE A 143 -10.86 -12.08 -12.05
C ILE A 143 -10.94 -13.30 -11.14
N PHE A 144 -11.75 -13.22 -10.08
CA PHE A 144 -11.75 -14.23 -9.01
C PHE A 144 -12.95 -15.18 -9.04
N SER A 145 -13.75 -15.19 -10.11
CA SER A 145 -14.83 -16.17 -10.27
C SER A 145 -14.27 -17.52 -10.71
N ALA A 146 -14.98 -18.62 -10.41
CA ALA A 146 -14.56 -19.94 -10.87
C ALA A 146 -14.38 -19.99 -12.40
N LYS A 147 -15.29 -19.33 -13.15
CA LYS A 147 -15.22 -19.24 -14.61
C LYS A 147 -13.97 -18.46 -15.06
N ALA A 148 -13.68 -17.31 -14.45
CA ALA A 148 -12.51 -16.49 -14.79
C ALA A 148 -11.20 -17.22 -14.45
N ILE A 149 -11.14 -17.91 -13.32
CA ILE A 149 -9.98 -18.69 -12.92
C ILE A 149 -9.75 -19.83 -13.93
N GLU A 150 -10.80 -20.53 -14.36
CA GLU A 150 -10.71 -21.62 -15.33
C GLU A 150 -10.28 -21.11 -16.72
N SER A 151 -10.89 -20.03 -17.22
CA SER A 151 -10.56 -19.49 -18.55
C SER A 151 -9.09 -19.03 -18.67
N GLN A 152 -8.46 -18.70 -17.56
CA GLN A 152 -7.07 -18.27 -17.49
C GLN A 152 -6.09 -19.41 -17.19
N ALA A 153 -6.55 -20.66 -17.06
CA ALA A 153 -5.70 -21.80 -16.73
C ALA A 153 -4.54 -21.96 -17.72
N ALA A 154 -4.81 -21.88 -19.02
CA ALA A 154 -3.79 -22.00 -20.07
C ALA A 154 -2.66 -20.96 -19.94
N VAL A 155 -2.99 -19.71 -19.57
CA VAL A 155 -1.98 -18.66 -19.35
C VAL A 155 -1.11 -19.02 -18.15
N ARG A 156 -1.71 -19.49 -17.05
CA ARG A 156 -0.94 -19.88 -15.85
C ARG A 156 -0.04 -21.09 -16.12
N GLU A 157 -0.57 -22.11 -16.79
CA GLU A 157 0.18 -23.30 -17.17
C GLU A 157 1.35 -22.95 -18.09
N LYS A 158 1.12 -22.11 -19.11
CA LYS A 158 2.17 -21.60 -19.99
C LYS A 158 3.27 -20.89 -19.20
N LYS A 159 2.92 -19.95 -18.31
CA LYS A 159 3.90 -19.19 -17.53
C LYS A 159 4.72 -20.08 -16.58
N VAL A 160 4.10 -21.11 -16.01
CA VAL A 160 4.79 -22.11 -15.19
C VAL A 160 5.69 -23.00 -16.05
N ALA A 161 5.24 -23.42 -17.23
CA ALA A 161 6.06 -24.20 -18.17
C ALA A 161 7.31 -23.43 -18.59
N GLU A 162 7.17 -22.15 -18.99
CA GLU A 162 8.31 -21.29 -19.34
C GLU A 162 9.29 -21.14 -18.16
N MET A 163 8.78 -21.02 -16.93
CA MET A 163 9.62 -21.00 -15.72
C MET A 163 10.40 -22.32 -15.53
N VAL A 164 9.75 -23.46 -15.74
CA VAL A 164 10.39 -24.78 -15.63
C VAL A 164 11.43 -24.97 -16.73
N GLU A 165 11.12 -24.58 -17.96
CA GLU A 165 12.04 -24.59 -19.09
C GLU A 165 13.26 -23.69 -18.82
N PHE A 166 13.06 -22.50 -18.26
CA PHE A 166 14.14 -21.62 -17.84
C PHE A 166 15.08 -22.32 -16.84
N PHE A 167 14.54 -23.01 -15.82
CA PHE A 167 15.38 -23.77 -14.89
C PHE A 167 16.09 -24.95 -15.58
N GLY A 168 15.42 -25.64 -16.50
CA GLY A 168 16.01 -26.73 -17.28
C GLY A 168 17.14 -26.28 -18.21
N GLY A 169 17.04 -25.07 -18.77
CA GLY A 169 18.08 -24.47 -19.62
C GLY A 169 19.30 -23.97 -18.87
N ASN A 170 19.19 -23.75 -17.55
CA ASN A 170 20.26 -23.22 -16.69
C ASN A 170 20.76 -24.27 -15.68
N LEU A 171 20.71 -25.56 -16.04
CA LEU A 171 21.21 -26.63 -15.18
C LEU A 171 22.71 -26.49 -14.91
N GLY A 172 23.09 -26.56 -13.64
CA GLY A 172 24.47 -26.36 -13.20
C GLY A 172 24.85 -24.90 -12.96
N GLU A 173 23.97 -23.94 -13.27
CA GLU A 173 24.18 -22.52 -13.01
C GLU A 173 23.47 -22.05 -11.72
N SER A 174 24.01 -21.00 -11.10
CA SER A 174 23.40 -20.37 -9.93
C SER A 174 22.33 -19.37 -10.37
N VAL A 175 21.06 -19.73 -10.14
CA VAL A 175 19.89 -18.89 -10.49
C VAL A 175 19.26 -18.25 -9.25
N CYS A 176 18.87 -16.98 -9.34
CA CYS A 176 18.12 -16.31 -8.29
C CYS A 176 16.61 -16.62 -8.39
N ILE A 177 16.14 -17.65 -7.69
CA ILE A 177 14.73 -18.11 -7.70
C ILE A 177 13.74 -16.96 -7.47
N ARG A 178 14.09 -16.02 -6.58
CA ARG A 178 13.26 -14.85 -6.27
C ARG A 178 12.95 -14.02 -7.52
N GLU A 179 13.91 -13.86 -8.41
CA GLU A 179 13.74 -13.04 -9.62
C GLU A 179 12.89 -13.77 -10.65
N VAL A 180 13.13 -15.06 -10.83
CA VAL A 180 12.37 -15.90 -11.76
C VAL A 180 10.90 -15.97 -11.33
N VAL A 181 10.63 -16.29 -10.06
CA VAL A 181 9.25 -16.37 -9.53
C VAL A 181 8.55 -15.01 -9.60
N PHE A 182 9.26 -13.91 -9.32
CA PHE A 182 8.71 -12.57 -9.48
C PHE A 182 8.29 -12.30 -10.93
N ALA A 183 9.17 -12.60 -11.90
CA ALA A 183 8.87 -12.43 -13.31
C ALA A 183 7.66 -13.29 -13.74
N THR A 184 7.63 -14.56 -13.34
CA THR A 184 6.51 -15.47 -13.66
C THR A 184 5.18 -14.97 -13.12
N ILE A 185 5.12 -14.56 -11.84
CA ILE A 185 3.88 -14.06 -11.22
C ILE A 185 3.49 -12.74 -11.88
N PHE A 186 4.45 -11.85 -12.13
CA PHE A 186 4.17 -10.55 -12.72
C PHE A 186 3.62 -10.71 -14.14
N ASP A 187 4.29 -11.48 -15.01
CA ASP A 187 3.82 -11.72 -16.37
C ASP A 187 2.48 -12.46 -16.40
N MET A 188 2.23 -13.39 -15.46
CA MET A 188 0.92 -14.02 -15.31
C MET A 188 -0.18 -12.99 -15.02
N LEU A 189 0.07 -12.05 -14.08
CA LEU A 189 -0.85 -10.97 -13.78
C LEU A 189 -0.96 -9.97 -14.94
N SER A 190 0.12 -9.65 -15.63
CA SER A 190 0.11 -8.73 -16.77
C SER A 190 -0.61 -9.31 -17.98
N ASN A 191 -0.56 -10.63 -18.21
CA ASN A 191 -1.40 -11.26 -19.24
C ASN A 191 -2.87 -11.16 -18.89
N LEU A 192 -3.22 -11.37 -17.62
CA LEU A 192 -4.59 -11.18 -17.16
C LEU A 192 -5.06 -9.72 -17.36
N MET A 193 -4.20 -8.74 -17.07
CA MET A 193 -4.58 -7.33 -17.13
C MET A 193 -4.53 -6.73 -18.54
N PHE A 194 -3.56 -7.14 -19.36
CA PHE A 194 -3.19 -6.47 -20.61
C PHE A 194 -2.91 -7.43 -21.78
N SER A 195 -3.11 -8.75 -21.62
CA SER A 195 -2.76 -9.79 -22.61
C SER A 195 -1.28 -9.75 -23.05
N ARG A 196 -0.36 -9.36 -22.17
CA ARG A 196 1.04 -9.13 -22.52
C ARG A 196 2.03 -9.46 -21.39
N ASP A 197 3.21 -9.93 -21.78
CA ASP A 197 4.41 -10.03 -20.94
C ASP A 197 5.15 -8.69 -20.86
N PHE A 198 5.52 -8.28 -19.66
CA PHE A 198 6.24 -7.02 -19.42
C PHE A 198 7.68 -7.22 -18.95
N ILE A 199 7.96 -8.36 -18.30
CA ILE A 199 9.27 -8.63 -17.71
C ILE A 199 10.00 -9.69 -18.53
N GLY A 200 9.43 -10.89 -18.67
CA GLY A 200 10.09 -12.07 -19.23
C GLY A 200 11.22 -12.61 -18.32
N PHE A 201 11.92 -13.63 -18.80
CA PHE A 201 13.06 -14.23 -18.09
C PHE A 201 14.42 -13.68 -18.50
N GLU A 202 14.49 -13.00 -19.64
CA GLU A 202 15.73 -12.39 -20.12
C GLU A 202 16.01 -11.05 -19.41
N ARG A 203 17.28 -10.79 -19.12
CA ARG A 203 17.72 -9.51 -18.57
C ARG A 203 17.63 -8.42 -19.64
N ASN A 204 16.46 -7.82 -19.78
CA ASN A 204 16.29 -6.58 -20.54
C ASN A 204 16.19 -5.38 -19.58
N GLU A 205 16.66 -4.21 -20.03
CA GLU A 205 16.70 -3.00 -19.19
C GLU A 205 15.30 -2.55 -18.75
N THR A 206 14.29 -2.75 -19.59
CA THR A 206 12.90 -2.35 -19.33
C THR A 206 12.27 -3.15 -18.18
N ALA A 207 12.48 -4.46 -18.17
CA ALA A 207 12.04 -5.38 -17.12
C ALA A 207 12.67 -5.05 -15.77
N ASN A 208 13.99 -4.80 -15.76
CA ASN A 208 14.71 -4.38 -14.57
C ASN A 208 14.21 -3.03 -14.04
N ARG A 209 13.95 -2.08 -14.94
CA ARG A 209 13.37 -0.77 -14.58
C ARG A 209 11.98 -0.94 -13.97
N LEU A 210 11.08 -1.70 -14.58
CA LEU A 210 9.73 -1.94 -14.07
C LEU A 210 9.75 -2.63 -12.69
N LYS A 211 10.57 -3.67 -12.53
CA LYS A 211 10.76 -4.34 -11.23
C LYS A 211 11.26 -3.38 -10.17
N SER A 212 12.29 -2.57 -10.47
CA SER A 212 12.83 -1.58 -9.53
C SER A 212 11.80 -0.53 -9.14
N LEU A 213 10.93 -0.15 -10.09
CA LEU A 213 9.86 0.80 -9.89
C LEU A 213 8.79 0.26 -8.93
N ILE A 214 8.33 -0.97 -9.15
CA ILE A 214 7.36 -1.65 -8.28
C ILE A 214 7.93 -1.84 -6.87
N GLN A 215 9.16 -2.35 -6.77
CA GLN A 215 9.83 -2.53 -5.48
C GLN A 215 9.93 -1.20 -4.72
N ARG A 216 10.31 -0.12 -5.42
CA ARG A 216 10.41 1.20 -4.80
C ARG A 216 9.04 1.73 -4.35
N LEU A 217 7.98 1.52 -5.12
CA LEU A 217 6.62 1.91 -4.72
C LEU A 217 6.15 1.14 -3.47
N ILE A 218 6.43 -0.16 -3.41
CA ILE A 218 6.15 -0.98 -2.21
C ILE A 218 6.93 -0.44 -1.01
N GLU A 219 8.23 -0.18 -1.16
CA GLU A 219 9.08 0.40 -0.12
C GLU A 219 8.54 1.73 0.39
N LEU A 220 8.15 2.64 -0.52
CA LEU A 220 7.59 3.95 -0.17
C LEU A 220 6.28 3.80 0.60
N GLY A 221 5.41 2.86 0.21
CA GLY A 221 4.13 2.60 0.87
C GLY A 221 4.26 2.04 2.29
N VAL A 222 5.34 1.30 2.59
CA VAL A 222 5.58 0.70 3.92
C VAL A 222 6.61 1.45 4.77
N SER A 223 7.26 2.46 4.20
CA SER A 223 8.27 3.26 4.90
C SER A 223 7.64 4.07 6.03
N PRO A 224 8.22 4.07 7.25
CA PRO A 224 7.76 4.94 8.32
C PRO A 224 7.81 6.41 7.90
N ASN A 225 6.65 7.08 7.90
CA ASN A 225 6.54 8.50 7.56
C ASN A 225 6.20 9.32 8.81
N LEU A 226 7.00 10.32 9.13
CA LEU A 226 6.77 11.22 10.25
C LEU A 226 5.43 11.95 10.15
N ALA A 227 4.97 12.24 8.94
CA ALA A 227 3.66 12.85 8.71
C ALA A 227 2.49 11.93 9.10
N ASP A 228 2.70 10.61 9.14
CA ASP A 228 1.70 9.63 9.62
C ASP A 228 1.51 9.74 11.13
N PHE A 229 2.61 9.88 11.87
CA PHE A 229 2.62 9.90 13.34
C PHE A 229 2.31 11.27 13.93
N PHE A 230 2.63 12.35 13.21
CA PHE A 230 2.50 13.73 13.68
C PHE A 230 1.71 14.58 12.68
N PRO A 231 0.39 14.76 12.90
CA PRO A 231 -0.48 15.49 11.98
C PRO A 231 -0.06 16.93 11.66
N VAL A 232 0.71 17.58 12.54
CA VAL A 232 1.27 18.92 12.30
C VAL A 232 2.21 18.96 11.09
N MET A 233 2.82 17.83 10.72
CA MET A 233 3.75 17.72 9.59
C MET A 233 3.09 17.26 8.28
N LYS A 234 1.75 17.14 8.24
CA LYS A 234 1.02 16.52 7.11
C LYS A 234 1.31 17.13 5.73
N ASN A 235 1.61 18.43 5.67
CA ASN A 235 1.81 19.17 4.42
C ASN A 235 3.30 19.43 4.11
N LEU A 236 4.22 19.01 4.98
CA LEU A 236 5.63 19.35 4.87
C LEU A 236 6.44 18.33 4.05
N ASP A 237 5.93 17.10 3.94
CA ASP A 237 6.64 15.95 3.35
C ASP A 237 8.13 15.89 3.80
N PRO A 238 8.41 15.84 5.12
CA PRO A 238 9.75 16.08 5.65
C PRO A 238 10.79 15.05 5.18
N GLN A 239 10.34 13.88 4.74
CA GLN A 239 11.19 12.81 4.22
C GLN A 239 11.16 12.71 2.68
N GLY A 240 10.39 13.55 1.99
CA GLY A 240 10.25 13.52 0.53
C GLY A 240 9.53 12.29 -0.03
N LEU A 241 8.92 11.46 0.84
CA LEU A 241 8.33 10.18 0.46
C LEU A 241 7.13 10.38 -0.45
N ARG A 242 6.28 11.40 -0.18
CA ARG A 242 5.11 11.68 -1.01
C ARG A 242 5.56 12.14 -2.39
N ARG A 243 6.51 13.08 -2.47
CA ARG A 243 7.05 13.56 -3.74
C ARG A 243 7.66 12.44 -4.57
N GLU A 244 8.42 11.54 -3.94
CA GLU A 244 9.00 10.41 -4.64
C GLU A 244 7.91 9.44 -5.14
N ALA A 245 6.93 9.12 -4.30
CA ALA A 245 5.81 8.26 -4.66
C ALA A 245 5.03 8.83 -5.85
N THR A 246 4.71 10.14 -5.86
CA THR A 246 4.07 10.80 -7.01
C THR A 246 4.84 10.56 -8.30
N ARG A 247 6.16 10.79 -8.28
CA ARG A 247 7.01 10.61 -9.46
C ARG A 247 7.01 9.16 -9.96
N ARG A 248 7.11 8.21 -9.04
CA ARG A 248 7.14 6.77 -9.38
C ARG A 248 5.79 6.25 -9.84
N CYS A 249 4.68 6.70 -9.27
CA CYS A 249 3.33 6.37 -9.76
C CYS A 249 3.16 6.88 -11.20
N ASN A 250 3.55 8.13 -11.50
CA ASN A 250 3.46 8.67 -12.85
C ASN A 250 4.33 7.89 -13.86
N GLU A 251 5.54 7.50 -13.44
CA GLU A 251 6.41 6.65 -14.25
C GLU A 251 5.75 5.29 -14.53
N LEU A 252 5.11 4.67 -13.53
CA LEU A 252 4.43 3.40 -13.68
C LEU A 252 3.22 3.52 -14.62
N TYR A 253 2.41 4.56 -14.46
CA TYR A 253 1.25 4.81 -15.31
C TYR A 253 1.62 5.00 -16.77
N SER A 254 2.75 5.65 -17.04
CA SER A 254 3.25 5.83 -18.41
C SER A 254 3.51 4.51 -19.15
N LEU A 255 3.73 3.39 -18.44
CA LEU A 255 4.02 2.09 -19.06
C LEU A 255 2.81 1.45 -19.73
N TRP A 256 1.61 1.61 -19.16
CA TRP A 256 0.37 1.07 -19.73
C TRP A 256 -0.50 2.14 -20.39
N GLN A 257 -0.14 3.42 -20.32
CA GLN A 257 -0.88 4.50 -21.01
C GLN A 257 -1.05 4.24 -22.51
N ARG A 258 -0.02 3.70 -23.16
CA ARG A 258 -0.11 3.32 -24.57
C ARG A 258 -1.19 2.27 -24.80
N ASP A 259 -1.22 1.25 -23.95
CA ASP A 259 -2.15 0.12 -24.06
C ASP A 259 -3.60 0.52 -23.74
N VAL A 260 -3.80 1.50 -22.84
CA VAL A 260 -5.09 2.15 -22.57
C VAL A 260 -5.55 2.97 -23.78
N LYS A 261 -4.67 3.83 -24.31
CA LYS A 261 -4.98 4.68 -25.46
C LYS A 261 -5.33 3.85 -26.70
N GLU A 262 -4.51 2.85 -27.02
CA GLU A 262 -4.73 1.94 -28.15
C GLU A 262 -6.09 1.24 -28.06
N ARG A 263 -6.47 0.74 -26.87
CA ARG A 263 -7.76 0.08 -26.66
C ARG A 263 -8.94 1.05 -26.75
N ARG A 264 -8.80 2.29 -26.26
CA ARG A 264 -9.85 3.31 -26.45
C ARG A 264 -10.06 3.67 -27.91
N GLU A 265 -8.98 3.81 -28.67
CA GLU A 265 -9.04 4.12 -30.10
C GLU A 265 -9.65 2.96 -30.89
N ARG A 266 -9.32 1.71 -30.52
CA ARG A 266 -9.96 0.50 -31.08
C ARG A 266 -11.41 0.28 -30.63
N GLY A 267 -11.84 0.86 -29.51
CA GLY A 267 -13.18 0.70 -28.92
C GLY A 267 -14.36 1.18 -29.77
N GLY A 268 -14.12 1.66 -31.00
CA GLY A 268 -15.13 1.88 -32.04
C GLY A 268 -15.45 0.63 -32.88
N GLU A 269 -14.61 -0.42 -32.88
CA GLU A 269 -14.78 -1.63 -33.66
C GLU A 269 -15.02 -2.84 -32.73
N ARG A 270 -16.29 -3.23 -32.62
CA ARG A 270 -16.85 -4.25 -31.71
C ARG A 270 -16.50 -5.70 -32.12
N GLU A 271 -15.24 -6.02 -32.37
CA GLU A 271 -14.86 -7.33 -32.94
C GLU A 271 -13.92 -8.20 -32.07
N ARG A 272 -13.86 -8.01 -30.74
CA ARG A 272 -13.30 -9.05 -29.86
C ARG A 272 -14.41 -9.98 -29.38
N SER A 273 -14.26 -11.28 -29.64
CA SER A 273 -15.05 -12.31 -28.95
C SER A 273 -14.81 -12.22 -27.44
N ASP A 274 -15.83 -12.47 -26.62
CA ASP A 274 -15.72 -12.43 -25.15
C ASP A 274 -14.58 -13.31 -24.61
N ASP A 275 -14.22 -14.38 -25.32
CA ASP A 275 -13.10 -15.28 -24.97
C ASP A 275 -11.71 -14.66 -25.10
N THR A 276 -11.59 -13.46 -25.67
CA THR A 276 -10.30 -12.78 -25.86
C THR A 276 -10.15 -11.51 -25.03
N LYS A 277 -11.18 -11.07 -24.30
CA LYS A 277 -11.11 -9.82 -23.52
C LYS A 277 -10.19 -9.98 -22.32
N ASP A 278 -9.34 -8.99 -22.11
CA ASP A 278 -8.57 -8.88 -20.87
C ASP A 278 -9.24 -7.91 -19.88
N PHE A 279 -8.69 -7.83 -18.67
CA PHE A 279 -9.29 -7.02 -17.64
C PHE A 279 -9.29 -5.52 -17.95
N LEU A 280 -8.31 -5.01 -18.71
CA LEU A 280 -8.33 -3.64 -19.21
C LEU A 280 -9.54 -3.39 -20.12
N ASP A 281 -9.84 -4.31 -21.05
CA ASP A 281 -11.06 -4.20 -21.88
C ASP A 281 -12.31 -4.07 -21.00
N ILE A 282 -12.41 -4.87 -19.95
CA ILE A 282 -13.54 -4.84 -19.02
C ILE A 282 -13.63 -3.51 -18.26
N LEU A 283 -12.51 -2.95 -17.79
CA LEU A 283 -12.50 -1.63 -17.13
C LEU A 283 -13.01 -0.54 -18.08
N LEU A 284 -12.60 -0.58 -19.34
CA LEU A 284 -13.01 0.39 -20.35
C LEU A 284 -14.50 0.25 -20.74
N GLU A 285 -15.00 -0.99 -20.89
CA GLU A 285 -16.42 -1.27 -21.14
C GLU A 285 -17.34 -0.82 -20.00
N ASN A 286 -16.83 -0.83 -18.76
CA ASN A 286 -17.53 -0.31 -17.58
C ASN A 286 -17.42 1.22 -17.44
N GLY A 287 -16.84 1.92 -18.42
CA GLY A 287 -16.82 3.38 -18.50
C GLY A 287 -15.83 4.05 -17.57
N LEU A 288 -14.82 3.33 -17.05
CA LEU A 288 -13.78 3.96 -16.23
C LEU A 288 -12.94 4.91 -17.09
N ASP A 289 -12.59 6.07 -16.52
CA ASP A 289 -11.66 7.02 -17.14
C ASP A 289 -10.19 6.60 -16.97
N ASP A 290 -9.28 7.26 -17.68
CA ASP A 290 -7.85 6.89 -17.71
C ASP A 290 -7.17 6.99 -16.34
N ASP A 291 -7.65 7.89 -15.49
CA ASP A 291 -7.11 8.13 -14.18
C ASP A 291 -7.60 7.07 -13.18
N GLN A 292 -8.88 6.68 -13.26
CA GLN A 292 -9.41 5.51 -12.56
C GLN A 292 -8.67 4.24 -12.97
N VAL A 293 -8.49 3.99 -14.27
CA VAL A 293 -7.76 2.82 -14.77
C VAL A 293 -6.31 2.81 -14.24
N SER A 294 -5.64 3.96 -14.24
CA SER A 294 -4.26 4.07 -13.74
C SER A 294 -4.15 3.73 -12.25
N VAL A 295 -5.05 4.25 -11.43
CA VAL A 295 -5.09 3.93 -9.99
C VAL A 295 -5.55 2.49 -9.74
N PHE A 296 -6.33 1.90 -10.64
CA PHE A 296 -6.82 0.53 -10.49
C PHE A 296 -5.71 -0.52 -10.57
N PHE A 297 -4.69 -0.26 -11.41
CA PHE A 297 -3.52 -1.12 -11.56
C PHE A 297 -2.39 -0.83 -10.56
N PHE A 298 -2.64 0.06 -9.59
CA PHE A 298 -1.74 0.41 -8.49
C PHE A 298 -2.23 -0.16 -7.15
#